data_AF-A0A918M3F0-F1
#
_entry.id   AF-A0A918M3F0-F1
#
_cell.length_a   1.000
_cell.length_b   1.000
_cell.length_c   1.000
_cell.angle_alpha   90.00
_cell.angle_beta   90.00
_cell.angle_gamma   90.00
#
_symmetry.space_group_name_H-M   'P 1'
#
loop_
_entity.id
_entity.type
_entity.pdbx_description
1 polymer ?
#
loop_
_entity_poly.entity_id
_entity_poly.type
_entity_poly.pdbx_seq_one_letter_code
_entity_poly.pdbx_strand_id
1 'polypeptide(L)' 'MRAELVFFQHDEVIVHCPAAEAPAVAEAIRTAGDTAGRIAFGDTPVRFPFTTAVVERYSDAK' A
#
# COMPACT_ATOMS: atom_id res chain seq x y z
N MET A 1 -9.55 12.36 -3.31
CA MET A 1 -9.87 10.94 -3.04
C MET A 1 -10.71 10.86 -1.78
N ARG A 2 -11.51 9.81 -1.64
CA ARG A 2 -12.21 9.44 -0.39
C ARG A 2 -11.59 8.21 0.27
N ALA A 3 -10.39 7.83 -0.14
CA ALA A 3 -9.65 6.72 0.43
C ALA A 3 -9.18 7.01 1.87
N GLU A 4 -9.30 6.03 2.76
CA GLU A 4 -8.94 6.14 4.17
C GLU A 4 -8.06 4.96 4.60
N LEU A 5 -6.94 5.22 5.26
CA LEU A 5 -6.14 4.18 5.92
C LEU A 5 -6.91 3.71 7.17
N VAL A 6 -7.41 2.48 7.15
CA VAL A 6 -8.28 1.93 8.19
C VAL A 6 -7.56 0.96 9.12
N PHE A 7 -6.43 0.40 8.69
CA PHE A 7 -5.63 -0.49 9.52
C PHE A 7 -4.15 -0.52 9.11
N PHE A 8 -3.29 -0.79 10.09
CA PHE A 8 -1.85 -1.00 9.92
C PHE A 8 -1.45 -2.21 10.79
N GLN A 9 -1.10 -3.33 10.15
CA GLN A 9 -0.73 -4.56 10.83
C GLN A 9 0.67 -4.97 10.37
N HIS A 10 1.67 -4.79 11.26
CA HIS A 10 3.05 -5.14 10.97
C HIS A 10 3.56 -4.52 9.65
N ASP A 11 3.62 -5.32 8.58
CA ASP A 11 4.04 -4.94 7.23
C ASP A 11 2.88 -4.68 6.26
N GLU A 12 1.63 -4.84 6.71
CA GLU A 12 0.42 -4.62 5.94
C GLU A 12 -0.25 -3.27 6.27
N VAL A 13 -0.76 -2.62 5.23
CA VAL A 13 -1.63 -1.43 5.35
C VAL A 13 -2.92 -1.67 4.60
N ILE A 14 -4.05 -1.31 5.22
CA ILE A 14 -5.37 -1.50 4.62
C ILE A 14 -6.01 -0.14 4.40
N VAL A 15 -6.33 0.13 3.14
CA VAL A 15 -7.02 1.34 2.70
C VAL A 15 -8.42 0.99 2.24
N HIS A 16 -9.43 1.60 2.85
CA HIS A 16 -10.79 1.54 2.37
C HIS A 16 -11.02 2.66 1.38
N CYS A 17 -11.53 2.35 0.19
CA CYS A 17 -11.80 3.36 -0.84
C CYS A 17 -12.95 2.94 -1.78
N PRO A 18 -13.58 3.91 -2.49
CA PRO A 18 -14.47 3.58 -3.59
C PRO A 18 -13.75 2.78 -4.68
N ALA A 19 -14.41 1.79 -5.27
CA ALA A 19 -13.81 0.90 -6.28
C ALA A 19 -13.15 1.64 -7.46
N ALA A 20 -13.74 2.76 -7.89
CA ALA A 20 -13.19 3.60 -8.96
C ALA A 20 -11.85 4.27 -8.59
N GLU A 21 -11.54 4.40 -7.31
CA GLU A 21 -10.29 4.99 -6.80
C GLU A 21 -9.20 3.93 -6.57
N ALA A 22 -9.54 2.64 -6.56
CA ALA A 22 -8.61 1.56 -6.21
C ALA A 22 -7.32 1.54 -7.06
N PRO A 23 -7.33 1.74 -8.39
CA PRO A 23 -6.09 1.81 -9.18
C PRO A 23 -5.17 2.94 -8.73
N ALA A 24 -5.74 4.09 -8.38
CA ALA A 24 -4.97 5.25 -7.97
C ALA A 24 -4.46 5.13 -6.51
N VAL A 25 -5.21 4.45 -5.64
CA VAL A 25 -4.75 4.07 -4.30
C VAL A 25 -3.60 3.08 -4.36
N ALA A 26 -3.69 2.05 -5.20
CA ALA A 26 -2.61 1.07 -5.37
C ALA A 26 -1.31 1.74 -5.81
N GLU A 27 -1.38 2.68 -6.76
CA GLU A 27 -0.23 3.46 -7.21
C GLU A 27 0.33 4.38 -6.12
N ALA A 28 -0.54 5.00 -5.32
CA ALA A 28 -0.12 5.81 -4.18
C ALA A 28 0.61 4.98 -3.12
N ILE A 29 0.11 3.78 -2.80
CA ILE A 29 0.75 2.84 -1.85
C ILE A 29 2.11 2.39 -2.37
N ARG A 30 2.22 2.05 -3.67
CA ARG A 30 3.50 1.69 -4.28
C ARG A 30 4.52 2.83 -4.19
N THR A 31 4.11 4.04 -4.52
CA THR A 31 4.95 5.25 -4.44
C THR A 31 5.37 5.55 -3.00
N ALA A 32 4.47 5.36 -2.04
CA ALA A 32 4.74 5.54 -0.63
C ALA A 32 5.75 4.50 -0.13
N GLY A 33 5.62 3.23 -0.52
CA GLY A 33 6.58 2.16 -0.23
C GLY A 33 7.98 2.47 -0.74
N ASP A 34 8.10 2.89 -2.01
CA ASP A 34 9.37 3.31 -2.61
C ASP A 34 10.01 4.49 -1.84
N THR A 35 9.19 5.45 -1.42
CA THR A 35 9.63 6.63 -0.69
C THR A 35 10.07 6.28 0.73
N ALA A 36 9.29 5.45 1.44
CA ALA A 36 9.62 4.95 2.77
C ALA A 36 10.93 4.16 2.76
N GLY A 37 11.14 3.30 1.75
CA GLY A 37 12.39 2.56 1.56
C GLY A 37 13.60 3.48 1.43
N ARG A 38 13.51 4.52 0.58
CA ARG A 38 14.58 5.51 0.43
C ARG A 38 14.83 6.32 1.71
N ILE A 39 13.77 6.69 2.44
CA ILE A 39 13.91 7.44 3.70
C ILE A 39 14.59 6.58 4.76
N ALA A 40 14.21 5.30 4.88
CA ALA A 40 14.72 4.41 5.91
C ALA A 40 16.14 3.91 5.63
N PHE A 41 16.49 3.67 4.36
CA PHE A 41 17.72 2.95 4.00
C PHE A 41 18.63 3.70 3.01
N GLY A 42 18.22 4.86 2.50
CA GLY A 42 18.96 5.58 1.47
C GLY A 42 18.92 4.90 0.10
N ASP A 43 19.94 5.15 -0.72
CA ASP A 43 20.14 4.45 -2.00
C ASP A 43 20.76 3.07 -1.73
N THR A 44 19.99 2.02 -1.97
CA THR A 44 20.38 0.64 -1.66
C THR A 44 19.99 -0.30 -2.80
N PRO A 45 20.82 -1.32 -3.10
CA PRO A 45 20.45 -2.34 -4.08
C PRO A 45 19.33 -3.26 -3.59
N VAL A 46 19.00 -3.24 -2.30
CA VAL A 46 17.95 -4.06 -1.70
C VAL A 46 16.58 -3.62 -2.20
N ARG A 47 15.76 -4.58 -2.65
CA ARG A 47 14.39 -4.35 -3.07
C ARG A 47 13.44 -4.62 -1.89
N PHE A 48 12.55 -3.68 -1.62
CA PHE A 48 11.46 -3.83 -0.64
C PHE A 48 10.14 -3.97 -1.40
N PRO A 49 9.74 -5.20 -1.78
CA PRO A 49 8.52 -5.39 -2.57
C PRO A 49 7.29 -5.05 -1.72
N PHE A 50 6.46 -4.14 -2.22
CA PHE A 50 5.15 -3.84 -1.67
C PHE A 50 4.08 -4.41 -2.61
N THR A 51 3.40 -5.47 -2.20
CA THR A 51 2.30 -6.06 -2.96
C THR A 51 0.98 -5.41 -2.58
N THR A 52 0.10 -5.23 -3.56
CA THR A 52 -1.24 -4.66 -3.35
C THR A 52 -2.30 -5.63 -3.85
N ALA A 53 -3.30 -5.91 -3.02
CA ALA A 53 -4.49 -6.65 -3.38
C ALA A 53 -5.72 -5.75 -3.22
N VAL A 54 -6.61 -5.75 -4.23
CA VAL A 54 -7.91 -5.06 -4.16
C VAL A 54 -8.97 -6.12 -3.90
N VAL A 55 -9.55 -6.10 -2.71
CA VAL A 55 -10.50 -7.11 -2.23
C VAL A 55 -11.71 -6.44 -1.58
N GLU A 56 -12.86 -7.11 -1.60
CA GLU A 56 -14.07 -6.62 -0.93
C GLU A 56 -14.07 -6.89 0.58
N ARG A 57 -13.33 -7.91 1.03
CA ARG A 57 -13.23 -8.33 2.43
C ARG A 57 -11.79 -8.61 2.79
N TYR A 58 -11.40 -8.20 3.98
CA TYR A 58 -10.02 -8.39 4.44
C TYR A 58 -9.61 -9.86 4.55
N SER A 59 -10.55 -10.78 4.79
CA SER A 59 -10.28 -12.23 4.80
C SER A 59 -9.76 -12.78 3.47
N ASP A 60 -9.97 -12.04 2.38
CA ASP A 60 -9.52 -12.40 1.04
C ASP A 60 -8.16 -11.76 0.72
N ALA A 61 -7.65 -10.88 1.58
CA ALA A 61 -6.31 -10.31 1.50
C ALA A 61 -5.26 -11.38 1.87
N LYS A 62 -4.17 -11.40 1.10
CA LYS A 62 -3.03 -12.31 1.24
C LYS A 62 -1.76 -11.61 0.83
#